data_AF-D0NTY8-F1
#
_entry.id   AF-D0NTY8-F1
#
_cell.length_a   1.000
_cell.length_b   1.000
_cell.length_c   1.000
_cell.angle_alpha   90.00
_cell.angle_beta   90.00
_cell.angle_gamma   90.00
#
_symmetry.space_group_name_H-M   'P 1'
#
loop_
_entity.id
_entity.type
_entity.pdbx_description
1 polymer ?
#
loop_
_entity_poly.entity_id
_entity_poly.type
_entity_poly.pdbx_seq_one_letter_code
_entity_poly.pdbx_strand_id
1 'polypeptide(L)'
;MQNFIKSIIKSKMKKFPKNDHFKLPFRMCTLYNHLQDTIDNVRVIEKGMVPAMSKYDSETSKLIIFDDLGMEPKRTQAQISLYFIRGRKQGWSMIYISQSYFRIPKTIRINSQYVILDRNLTQRDLGIICRDFPADIPIKTLIDLYKRTISEKMTTMLMDITDRKIYRNVIEFICD
;
A
#
# COMPACT_ATOMS: atom_id res chain seq x y z
N MET A 1 5.19 -9.52 19.22
CA MET A 1 6.25 -8.51 19.11
C MET A 1 7.49 -8.83 19.96
N GLN A 2 7.36 -9.19 21.25
CA GLN A 2 8.50 -9.64 22.08
C GLN A 2 9.21 -10.91 21.56
N ASN A 3 8.50 -11.80 20.87
CA ASN A 3 9.07 -13.06 20.36
C ASN A 3 10.01 -12.86 19.15
N PHE A 4 9.88 -11.76 18.39
CA PHE A 4 10.76 -11.48 17.26
C PHE A 4 12.16 -11.06 17.71
N ILE A 5 12.24 -10.33 18.83
CA ILE A 5 13.51 -9.87 19.43
C ILE A 5 14.35 -11.05 19.94
N LYS A 6 13.70 -12.12 20.42
CA LYS A 6 14.40 -13.33 20.90
C LYS A 6 15.02 -14.16 19.78
N SER A 7 14.57 -14.01 18.54
CA SER A 7 15.03 -14.79 17.38
C SER A 7 16.32 -14.25 16.73
N ILE A 8 16.78 -13.05 17.10
CA ILE A 8 17.99 -12.47 16.51
C ILE A 8 19.21 -13.11 17.17
N ILE A 9 19.93 -13.93 16.40
CA ILE A 9 21.18 -14.57 16.83
C ILE A 9 22.21 -13.48 17.12
N LYS A 10 22.51 -13.25 18.40
CA LYS A 10 23.43 -12.20 18.89
C LYS A 10 24.83 -12.27 18.26
N SER A 11 25.28 -13.45 17.81
CA SER A 11 26.60 -13.64 17.20
C SER A 11 26.78 -12.99 15.82
N LYS A 12 25.69 -12.58 15.14
CA LYS A 12 25.77 -11.89 13.83
C LYS A 12 25.91 -10.37 13.94
N MET A 13 25.88 -9.78 15.14
CA MET A 13 25.96 -8.33 15.33
C MET A 13 27.35 -7.90 15.83
N LYS A 14 28.11 -7.20 14.98
CA LYS A 14 29.51 -6.81 15.26
C LYS A 14 29.70 -5.79 16.40
N LYS A 15 28.67 -5.09 16.88
CA LYS A 15 28.70 -4.23 18.09
C LYS A 15 27.27 -3.83 18.48
N PHE A 16 26.93 -3.98 19.76
CA PHE A 16 25.72 -3.40 20.35
C PHE A 16 26.04 -1.93 20.73
N PRO A 17 25.26 -0.92 20.31
CA PRO A 17 25.44 0.43 20.82
C PRO A 17 24.98 0.49 22.30
N LYS A 18 25.89 0.91 23.19
CA LYS A 18 25.66 1.07 24.64
C LYS A 18 25.02 2.42 24.97
N ASN A 19 23.89 2.77 24.36
CA ASN A 19 23.18 4.01 24.67
C ASN A 19 21.72 3.71 24.97
N ASP A 20 21.26 4.13 26.16
CA ASP A 20 19.92 3.87 26.69
C ASP A 20 18.79 4.56 25.90
N HIS A 21 19.15 5.48 25.01
CA HIS A 21 18.23 6.14 24.07
C HIS A 21 18.31 5.60 22.63
N PHE A 22 19.15 4.59 22.38
CA PHE A 22 19.30 4.00 21.04
C PHE A 22 18.22 2.95 20.78
N LYS A 23 17.01 3.41 20.46
CA LYS A 23 16.02 2.57 19.77
C LYS A 23 16.49 2.44 18.33
N LEU A 24 16.88 1.23 17.92
CA LEU A 24 17.14 0.90 16.52
C LEU A 24 16.01 1.51 15.68
N PRO A 25 16.28 2.38 14.70
CA PRO A 25 15.27 2.65 13.69
C PRO A 25 15.02 1.29 13.06
N PHE A 26 13.81 0.74 13.22
CA PHE A 26 13.37 -0.41 12.45
C PHE A 26 13.50 0.01 10.99
N ARG A 27 14.64 -0.30 10.38
CA ARG A 27 14.91 0.01 8.99
C ARG A 27 14.02 -0.94 8.20
N MET A 28 13.16 -0.43 7.34
CA MET A 28 12.36 -1.25 6.41
C MET A 28 13.22 -2.27 5.64
N CYS A 29 14.53 -2.04 5.53
CA CYS A 29 15.51 -2.98 5.02
C CYS A 29 15.37 -4.41 5.61
N THR A 30 15.04 -4.60 6.89
CA THR A 30 14.88 -5.96 7.43
C THR A 30 13.68 -6.71 6.87
N LEU A 31 12.56 -6.01 6.60
CA LEU A 31 11.41 -6.63 5.96
C LEU A 31 11.70 -6.95 4.51
N TYR A 32 12.22 -5.99 3.75
CA TYR A 32 12.49 -6.19 2.33
C TYR A 32 13.56 -7.25 2.08
N ASN A 33 14.64 -7.27 2.89
CA ASN A 33 15.64 -8.33 2.82
C ASN A 33 14.99 -9.69 3.14
N HIS A 34 14.14 -9.77 4.16
CA HIS A 34 13.44 -11.00 4.47
C HIS A 34 12.54 -11.46 3.32
N LEU A 35 11.83 -10.55 2.64
CA LEU A 35 11.03 -10.88 1.46
C LEU A 35 11.90 -11.40 0.31
N GLN A 36 13.07 -10.80 0.08
CA GLN A 36 14.04 -11.29 -0.93
C GLN A 36 14.62 -12.66 -0.58
N ASP A 37 14.83 -12.93 0.71
CA ASP A 37 15.37 -14.20 1.19
C ASP A 37 14.33 -15.33 1.20
N THR A 38 13.02 -15.00 1.22
CA THR A 38 11.93 -15.97 1.38
C THR A 38 11.06 -16.18 0.15
N ILE A 39 11.05 -15.23 -0.78
CA ILE A 39 10.23 -15.28 -1.99
C ILE A 39 11.15 -15.15 -3.20
N ASP A 40 11.06 -16.14 -4.08
CA ASP A 40 11.82 -16.13 -5.33
C ASP A 40 11.43 -14.95 -6.22
N ASN A 41 12.41 -14.44 -6.96
CA ASN A 41 12.23 -13.36 -7.94
C ASN A 41 11.74 -12.02 -7.38
N VAL A 42 11.92 -11.76 -6.09
CA VAL A 42 11.66 -10.44 -5.50
C VAL A 42 12.83 -9.50 -5.73
N ARG A 43 12.54 -8.35 -6.35
CA ARG A 43 13.50 -7.26 -6.56
C ARG A 43 13.07 -6.01 -5.79
N VAL A 44 13.93 -5.57 -4.88
CA VAL A 44 13.76 -4.29 -4.18
C VAL A 44 14.48 -3.21 -4.98
N ILE A 45 13.77 -2.11 -5.27
CA ILE A 45 14.30 -0.96 -6.01
C ILE A 45 14.17 0.26 -5.11
N GLU A 46 15.31 0.86 -4.75
CA GLU A 46 15.36 2.02 -3.86
C GLU A 46 15.51 3.35 -4.62
N LYS A 47 15.49 4.46 -3.86
CA LYS A 47 15.75 5.84 -4.34
C LYS A 47 14.74 6.35 -5.37
N GLY A 48 13.47 5.95 -5.22
CA GLY A 48 12.39 6.42 -6.09
C GLY A 48 12.54 6.02 -7.56
N MET A 49 13.40 5.04 -7.87
CA MET A 49 13.59 4.60 -9.26
C MET A 49 12.41 3.73 -9.69
N VAL A 50 11.74 4.15 -10.75
CA VAL A 50 10.63 3.39 -11.35
C VAL A 50 11.16 2.64 -12.57
N PRO A 51 11.11 1.30 -12.60
CA PRO A 51 11.57 0.54 -13.75
C PRO A 51 10.72 0.85 -14.99
N ALA A 52 11.34 0.84 -16.18
CA ALA A 52 10.59 0.98 -17.43
C ALA A 52 9.89 -0.35 -17.74
N MET A 53 8.57 -0.31 -18.00
CA MET A 53 7.78 -1.51 -18.31
C MET A 53 8.35 -2.27 -19.52
N SER A 54 8.90 -1.57 -20.52
CA SER A 54 9.49 -2.15 -21.73
C SER A 54 10.72 -3.05 -21.49
N LYS A 55 11.27 -3.07 -20.27
CA LYS A 55 12.38 -3.97 -19.91
C LYS A 55 11.90 -5.39 -19.57
N TYR A 56 10.60 -5.62 -19.59
CA TYR A 56 9.97 -6.85 -19.17
C TYR A 56 9.06 -7.36 -20.29
N ASP A 57 8.91 -8.68 -20.36
CA ASP A 57 7.97 -9.34 -21.27
C ASP A 57 6.51 -9.04 -20.89
N SER A 58 5.58 -9.30 -21.80
CA SER A 58 4.13 -9.18 -21.54
C SER A 58 3.46 -10.52 -21.23
N GLU A 59 4.19 -11.64 -21.28
CA GLU A 59 3.64 -12.99 -21.19
C GLU A 59 3.51 -13.45 -19.73
N THR A 60 4.43 -13.03 -18.87
CA THR A 60 4.43 -13.36 -17.45
C THR A 60 3.73 -12.29 -16.63
N SER A 61 2.91 -12.72 -15.68
CA SER A 61 2.27 -11.81 -14.73
C SER A 61 3.28 -11.30 -13.69
N LYS A 62 3.25 -10.00 -13.43
CA LYS A 62 4.19 -9.29 -12.57
C LYS A 62 3.44 -8.41 -11.58
N LEU A 63 3.94 -8.32 -10.36
CA LEU A 63 3.43 -7.39 -9.34
C LEU A 63 4.46 -6.30 -9.10
N ILE A 64 4.03 -5.04 -9.12
CA ILE A 64 4.84 -3.90 -8.66
C ILE A 64 4.15 -3.22 -7.48
N ILE A 65 4.92 -2.98 -6.43
CA ILE A 65 4.48 -2.29 -5.22
C ILE A 65 5.25 -0.98 -5.11
N PHE A 66 4.53 0.13 -5.16
CA PHE A 66 5.06 1.48 -4.96
C PHE A 66 4.85 1.85 -3.49
N ASP A 67 5.89 1.67 -2.67
CA ASP A 67 5.81 1.90 -1.22
C ASP A 67 6.29 3.31 -0.85
N ASP A 68 5.42 4.07 -0.20
CA ASP A 68 5.63 5.43 0.30
C ASP A 68 6.30 6.43 -0.69
N LEU A 69 6.02 6.29 -1.99
CA LEU A 69 6.59 7.18 -3.02
C LEU A 69 5.84 8.52 -3.16
N GLY A 70 4.87 8.82 -2.29
CA GLY A 70 3.98 9.99 -2.42
C GLY A 70 4.65 11.36 -2.38
N MET A 71 5.92 11.43 -1.94
CA MET A 71 6.72 12.65 -1.90
C MET A 71 7.72 12.77 -3.06
N GLU A 72 7.79 11.77 -3.94
CA GLU A 72 8.69 11.78 -5.07
C GLU A 72 8.35 12.89 -6.09
N PRO A 73 9.34 13.37 -6.87
CA PRO A 73 9.11 14.41 -7.87
C PRO A 73 8.01 14.04 -8.88
N LYS A 74 7.38 15.07 -9.48
CA LYS A 74 6.32 14.91 -10.50
C LYS A 74 6.70 13.95 -11.63
N ARG A 75 7.99 13.91 -12.02
CA ARG A 75 8.51 12.99 -13.04
C ARG A 75 8.33 11.53 -12.63
N THR A 76 8.70 11.19 -11.40
CA THR A 76 8.52 9.84 -10.84
C THR A 76 7.04 9.50 -10.74
N GLN A 77 6.21 10.42 -10.24
CA GLN A 77 4.76 10.23 -10.15
C GLN A 77 4.09 10.03 -11.53
N ALA A 78 4.59 10.70 -12.57
CA ALA A 78 4.14 10.48 -13.94
C ALA A 78 4.50 9.07 -14.45
N GLN A 79 5.70 8.57 -14.12
CA GLN A 79 6.10 7.19 -14.45
C GLN A 79 5.22 6.16 -13.74
N ILE A 80 4.93 6.36 -12.45
CA ILE A 80 4.01 5.49 -11.70
C ILE A 80 2.60 5.54 -12.31
N SER A 81 2.09 6.73 -12.63
CA SER A 81 0.76 6.88 -13.25
C SER A 81 0.62 6.10 -14.56
N LEU A 82 1.70 5.99 -15.35
CA LEU A 82 1.70 5.17 -16.56
C LEU A 82 1.50 3.68 -16.27
N TYR A 83 2.00 3.16 -15.15
CA TYR A 83 1.70 1.78 -14.74
C TYR A 83 0.20 1.60 -14.51
N PHE A 84 -0.46 2.53 -13.82
CA PHE A 84 -1.90 2.45 -13.56
C PHE A 84 -2.77 2.58 -14.81
N ILE A 85 -2.30 3.31 -15.83
CA ILE A 85 -3.02 3.47 -17.11
C ILE A 85 -2.88 2.26 -18.02
N ARG A 86 -1.64 1.74 -18.22
CA ARG A 86 -1.35 0.74 -19.27
C ARG A 86 -0.68 -0.55 -18.78
N GLY A 87 -0.30 -0.63 -17.51
CA GLY A 87 0.42 -1.78 -16.95
C GLY A 87 -0.33 -3.10 -17.11
N ARG A 88 -1.66 -3.09 -16.93
CA ARG A 88 -2.51 -4.29 -17.07
C ARG A 88 -2.34 -4.99 -18.43
N LYS A 89 -2.24 -4.22 -19.51
CA LYS A 89 -2.05 -4.77 -20.87
C LYS A 89 -0.68 -5.43 -21.08
N GLN A 90 0.24 -5.24 -20.15
CA GLN A 90 1.60 -5.78 -20.16
C GLN A 90 1.82 -6.78 -19.00
N GLY A 91 0.74 -7.32 -18.44
CA GLY A 91 0.81 -8.33 -17.37
C GLY A 91 1.13 -7.76 -15.99
N TRP A 92 1.06 -6.44 -15.77
CA TRP A 92 1.33 -5.84 -14.47
C TRP A 92 0.08 -5.70 -13.61
N SER A 93 0.20 -6.16 -12.37
CA SER A 93 -0.63 -5.76 -11.23
C SER A 93 0.12 -4.70 -10.43
N MET A 94 -0.60 -3.69 -9.94
CA MET A 94 -0.02 -2.54 -9.25
C MET A 94 -0.62 -2.38 -7.86
N ILE A 95 0.24 -2.12 -6.87
CA ILE A 95 -0.14 -1.67 -5.54
C ILE A 95 0.56 -0.33 -5.27
N TYR A 96 -0.18 0.64 -4.76
CA TYR A 96 0.38 1.91 -4.28
C TYR A 96 0.08 2.05 -2.80
N ILE A 97 1.12 2.12 -1.97
CA ILE A 97 0.98 2.25 -0.51
C ILE A 97 1.30 3.69 -0.14
N SER A 98 0.41 4.32 0.63
CA SER A 98 0.61 5.70 1.07
C SER A 98 -0.04 5.97 2.41
N GLN A 99 0.57 6.87 3.17
CA GLN A 99 0.00 7.43 4.40
C GLN A 99 -1.06 8.51 4.15
N SER A 100 -1.22 8.99 2.90
CA SER A 100 -2.17 10.05 2.59
C SER A 100 -2.87 9.82 1.26
N TYR A 101 -4.19 9.57 1.33
CA TYR A 101 -5.04 9.41 0.15
C TYR A 101 -5.01 10.65 -0.75
N PHE A 102 -4.99 11.85 -0.14
CA PHE A 102 -4.90 13.12 -0.88
C PHE A 102 -3.63 13.24 -1.74
N ARG A 103 -2.49 12.74 -1.25
CA ARG A 103 -1.21 12.81 -1.97
C ARG A 103 -1.11 11.85 -3.15
N ILE A 104 -1.96 10.81 -3.19
CA ILE A 104 -2.00 9.89 -4.32
C ILE A 104 -2.53 10.64 -5.54
N PRO A 105 -1.80 10.65 -6.68
CA PRO A 105 -2.26 11.28 -7.91
C PRO A 105 -3.65 10.79 -8.31
N LYS A 106 -4.54 11.71 -8.72
CA LYS A 106 -5.90 11.39 -9.15
C LYS A 106 -5.94 10.27 -10.19
N THR A 107 -5.01 10.28 -11.15
CA THR A 107 -4.86 9.25 -12.18
C THR A 107 -4.70 7.85 -11.59
N ILE A 108 -3.96 7.69 -10.50
CA ILE A 108 -3.81 6.40 -9.83
C ILE A 108 -5.15 6.01 -9.18
N ARG A 109 -5.78 6.94 -8.43
CA ARG A 109 -7.02 6.67 -7.69
C ARG A 109 -8.17 6.21 -8.59
N ILE A 110 -8.38 6.88 -9.73
CA ILE A 110 -9.47 6.56 -10.66
C ILE A 110 -9.21 5.28 -11.49
N ASN A 111 -7.95 4.86 -11.62
CA ASN A 111 -7.60 3.65 -12.38
C ASN A 111 -7.40 2.44 -11.47
N SER A 112 -7.55 2.58 -10.15
CA SER A 112 -7.54 1.48 -9.19
C SER A 112 -8.87 0.74 -9.20
N GLN A 113 -8.81 -0.58 -9.03
CA GLN A 113 -10.01 -1.43 -8.88
C GLN A 113 -10.39 -1.63 -7.42
N TYR A 114 -9.40 -1.53 -6.53
CA TYR A 114 -9.56 -1.73 -5.10
C TYR A 114 -8.90 -0.59 -4.35
N VAL A 115 -9.54 -0.17 -3.26
CA VAL A 115 -8.98 0.77 -2.30
C VAL A 115 -9.07 0.14 -0.92
N ILE A 116 -7.92 -0.06 -0.28
CA ILE A 116 -7.85 -0.58 1.09
C ILE A 116 -7.56 0.59 2.02
N LEU A 117 -8.46 0.80 2.98
CA LEU A 117 -8.41 1.83 3.98
C LEU A 117 -8.04 1.22 5.33
N ASP A 118 -7.00 1.79 5.95
CA ASP A 118 -6.65 1.55 7.34
C ASP A 118 -7.15 2.73 8.20
N ARG A 119 -6.83 2.71 9.48
CA ARG A 119 -7.24 3.68 10.49
C ARG A 119 -6.64 5.06 10.25
N ASN A 120 -7.19 6.03 10.99
CA ASN A 120 -6.74 7.43 11.05
C ASN A 120 -7.03 8.28 9.79
N LEU A 121 -7.91 7.83 8.89
CA LEU A 121 -8.45 8.72 7.85
C LEU A 121 -9.30 9.82 8.47
N THR A 122 -9.08 11.04 7.98
CA THR A 122 -9.88 12.21 8.38
C THR A 122 -11.20 12.23 7.62
N GLN A 123 -12.18 13.00 8.11
CA GLN A 123 -13.42 13.24 7.37
C GLN A 123 -13.16 13.85 5.98
N ARG A 124 -12.08 14.64 5.83
CA ARG A 124 -11.67 15.18 4.54
C ARG A 124 -11.23 14.06 3.59
N ASP A 125 -10.43 13.11 4.07
CA ASP A 125 -10.00 11.96 3.28
C ASP A 125 -11.20 11.14 2.82
N LEU A 126 -12.09 10.79 3.77
CA LEU A 126 -13.33 10.05 3.49
C LEU A 126 -14.22 10.78 2.49
N GLY A 127 -14.30 12.12 2.54
CA GLY A 127 -15.04 12.89 1.55
C GLY A 127 -14.44 12.88 0.16
N ILE A 128 -13.11 12.83 0.02
CA ILE A 128 -12.46 12.66 -1.29
C ILE A 128 -12.68 11.23 -1.80
N ILE A 129 -12.50 10.22 -0.94
CA ILE A 129 -12.74 8.81 -1.27
C ILE A 129 -14.18 8.61 -1.74
N CYS A 130 -15.16 9.15 -1.02
CA CYS A 130 -16.58 9.07 -1.38
C CYS A 130 -16.89 9.66 -2.76
N ARG A 131 -16.14 10.66 -3.23
CA ARG A 131 -16.32 11.24 -4.57
C ARG A 131 -15.63 10.44 -5.67
N ASP A 132 -14.50 9.81 -5.35
CA ASP A 132 -13.76 8.97 -6.29
C ASP A 132 -14.40 7.57 -6.39
N PHE A 133 -15.12 7.12 -5.37
CA PHE A 133 -15.88 5.88 -5.33
C PHE A 133 -17.24 6.06 -6.00
N PRO A 134 -17.53 5.38 -7.12
CA PRO A 134 -18.78 5.51 -7.85
C PRO A 134 -19.88 4.65 -7.20
N ALA A 135 -20.24 4.98 -5.96
CA ALA A 135 -21.39 4.38 -5.30
C ALA A 135 -22.37 5.45 -4.84
N ASP A 136 -23.65 5.09 -4.84
CA ASP A 136 -24.75 5.94 -4.42
C ASP A 136 -24.89 5.97 -2.89
N ILE A 137 -23.76 5.93 -2.17
CA ILE A 137 -23.71 5.95 -0.72
C ILE A 137 -23.54 7.40 -0.25
N PRO A 138 -24.45 7.93 0.58
CA PRO A 138 -24.25 9.24 1.18
C PRO A 138 -22.96 9.28 2.00
N ILE A 139 -22.20 10.38 1.92
CA ILE A 139 -20.93 10.55 2.65
C ILE A 139 -21.04 10.25 4.15
N LYS A 140 -22.17 10.60 4.78
CA LYS A 140 -22.42 10.32 6.20
C LYS A 140 -22.47 8.81 6.47
N THR A 141 -23.15 8.06 5.61
CA THR A 141 -23.22 6.60 5.68
C THR A 141 -21.84 5.98 5.53
N LEU A 142 -21.02 6.46 4.58
CA LEU A 142 -19.65 5.98 4.42
C LEU A 142 -18.79 6.26 5.67
N ILE A 143 -18.90 7.45 6.26
CA ILE A 143 -18.18 7.81 7.49
C ILE A 143 -18.57 6.88 8.65
N ASP A 144 -19.86 6.62 8.82
CA ASP A 144 -20.37 5.77 9.90
C ASP A 144 -19.98 4.30 9.67
N LEU A 145 -20.03 3.82 8.43
CA LEU A 145 -19.58 2.48 8.06
C LEU A 145 -18.07 2.32 8.32
N TYR A 146 -17.24 3.25 7.83
CA TYR A 146 -15.80 3.26 8.08
C TYR A 146 -15.49 3.16 9.57
N LYS A 147 -16.08 4.04 10.40
CA LYS A 147 -15.87 4.04 11.86
C LYS A 147 -16.20 2.70 12.51
N ARG A 148 -17.27 2.02 12.07
CA ARG A 148 -17.66 0.71 12.59
C ARG A 148 -16.67 -0.37 12.14
N THR A 149 -16.34 -0.40 10.86
CA THR A 149 -15.44 -1.41 10.26
C THR A 149 -14.04 -1.36 10.88
N ILE A 150 -13.51 -0.16 11.11
CA ILE A 150 -12.15 0.08 11.59
C ILE A 150 -12.04 0.30 13.12
N SER A 151 -13.09 -0.04 13.86
CA SER A 151 -13.15 0.15 15.32
C SER A 151 -12.16 -0.73 16.09
N GLU A 152 -11.85 -1.90 15.56
CA GLU A 152 -10.91 -2.86 16.16
C GLU A 152 -9.49 -2.66 15.63
N LYS A 153 -8.48 -3.05 16.42
CA LYS A 153 -7.08 -3.02 15.96
C LYS A 153 -6.89 -3.98 14.80
N MET A 154 -6.03 -3.60 13.85
CA MET A 154 -5.66 -4.41 12.68
C MET A 154 -6.82 -4.74 11.75
N THR A 155 -7.86 -3.91 11.74
CA THR A 155 -8.97 -4.05 10.79
C THR A 155 -8.81 -3.11 9.60
N THR A 156 -9.24 -3.57 8.43
CA THR A 156 -9.22 -2.78 7.20
C THR A 156 -10.59 -2.76 6.56
N MET A 157 -10.85 -1.70 5.79
CA MET A 157 -12.00 -1.59 4.91
C MET A 157 -11.51 -1.66 3.47
N LEU A 158 -11.91 -2.68 2.73
CA LEU A 158 -11.68 -2.77 1.29
C LEU A 158 -12.92 -2.28 0.56
N MET A 159 -12.72 -1.32 -0.33
CA MET A 159 -13.72 -0.85 -1.28
C MET A 159 -13.39 -1.45 -2.64
N ASP A 160 -14.28 -2.31 -3.14
CA ASP A 160 -14.27 -2.82 -4.50
C ASP A 160 -15.01 -1.83 -5.40
N ILE A 161 -14.24 -1.11 -6.22
CA ILE A 161 -14.75 -0.08 -7.13
C ILE A 161 -15.50 -0.73 -8.30
N THR A 162 -15.11 -1.93 -8.69
CA THR A 162 -15.63 -2.62 -9.87
C THR A 162 -17.04 -3.13 -9.59
N ASP A 163 -17.18 -3.83 -8.47
CA ASP A 163 -18.44 -4.47 -8.08
C ASP A 163 -19.30 -3.58 -7.17
N ARG A 164 -18.76 -2.40 -6.77
CA ARG A 164 -19.38 -1.50 -5.79
C ARG A 164 -19.71 -2.25 -4.50
N LYS A 165 -18.70 -2.84 -3.88
CA LYS A 165 -18.86 -3.61 -2.65
C LYS A 165 -17.85 -3.19 -1.61
N ILE A 166 -18.22 -3.32 -0.35
CA ILE A 166 -17.37 -2.99 0.79
C ILE A 166 -17.18 -4.22 1.65
N TYR A 167 -15.92 -4.51 1.95
CA TYR A 167 -15.50 -5.66 2.74
C TYR A 167 -14.69 -5.21 3.96
N ARG A 168 -14.83 -5.96 5.06
CA ARG A 168 -13.99 -5.89 6.24
C ARG A 168 -12.87 -6.91 6.11
N ASN A 169 -11.65 -6.49 6.43
CA ASN A 169 -10.46 -7.35 6.41
C ASN A 169 -10.28 -8.07 5.06
N VAL A 170 -10.63 -7.42 3.96
CA VAL A 170 -10.54 -7.94 2.57
C VAL A 170 -11.51 -9.09 2.24
N ILE A 171 -12.09 -9.76 3.23
CA ILE A 171 -12.84 -11.02 3.04
C ILE A 171 -14.31 -10.97 3.46
N GLU A 172 -14.66 -10.17 4.47
CA GLU A 172 -15.99 -10.18 5.08
C GLU A 172 -16.86 -9.11 4.41
N PHE A 173 -17.82 -9.50 3.58
CA PHE A 173 -18.74 -8.57 2.94
C PHE A 173 -19.58 -7.80 3.98
N ILE A 174 -19.70 -6.49 3.82
CA ILE A 174 -20.43 -5.61 4.75
C ILE A 174 -21.56 -4.85 4.06
N CYS A 175 -21.36 -4.40 2.83
CA CYS A 175 -22.26 -3.45 2.17
C CYS A 175 -22.08 -3.51 0.64
N ASP A 176 -23.19 -3.37 -0.08
CA ASP A 176 -23.20 -2.95 -1.49
C ASP A 176 -23.12 -1.41 -1.60
#